data_AF-A0A428QQ37-F1
#
_entry.id   AF-A0A428QQ37-F1
#
_cell.length_a   1.000
_cell.length_b   1.000
_cell.length_c   1.000
_cell.angle_alpha   90.00
_cell.angle_beta   90.00
_cell.angle_gamma   90.00
#
_symmetry.space_group_name_H-M   'P 1'
#
loop_
_entity.id
_entity.type
_entity.pdbx_description
1 polymer ?
#
loop_
_entity_poly.entity_id
_entity_poly.type
_entity_poly.pdbx_seq_one_letter_code
_entity_poly.pdbx_strand_id
1 'polypeptide(L)'
;MGPDPKSRALRETSLTLLDVRAAVEWVSENIQQFGGDKDNILLWGESQGARLVDMYTTAFWEEPLVAKFGLISNGPNYVINTIETPDPYVDFDIVAKSLGCNYGSDYGAELECMRQVSWVEIEEFINRYDKNPGIAFDNYIHRYVKCLVAPGPAIRSITATELEPSPNLTHTAEVARNFNCFTLSDSKLRESIGLETFRYFYVGNYPNISPEPWLGAYHWTDLLMIFGTYVKMVGDIPQAEIETSTAMQDFFLAFLKDSANMKNSVGWPEFQSKGKDGGLILEFGRDGSPTRNITGDYLDASCYNTTVPFPIFS
;
A
#
# COMPACT_ATOMS: atom_id res chain seq x y z
N MET A 1 -13.38 2.10 -0.66
CA MET A 1 -13.29 2.72 -1.99
C MET A 1 -14.58 2.43 -2.72
N GLY A 2 -15.18 3.43 -3.37
CA GLY A 2 -16.28 3.15 -4.30
C GLY A 2 -15.76 2.30 -5.46
N PRO A 3 -16.59 1.44 -6.08
CA PRO A 3 -16.24 0.83 -7.36
C PRO A 3 -15.80 1.91 -8.33
N ASP A 4 -14.63 1.73 -8.96
CA ASP A 4 -14.36 2.44 -10.21
C ASP A 4 -15.50 2.08 -11.18
N PRO A 5 -16.27 3.04 -11.70
CA PRO A 5 -17.43 2.75 -12.51
C PRO A 5 -17.00 2.14 -13.84
N LYS A 6 -16.98 0.82 -13.91
CA LYS A 6 -16.71 0.08 -15.14
C LYS A 6 -17.95 0.04 -16.01
N SER A 7 -18.29 1.16 -16.62
CA SER A 7 -19.31 1.22 -17.67
C SER A 7 -18.75 0.66 -18.98
N ARG A 8 -19.56 -0.10 -19.72
CA ARG A 8 -19.20 -0.58 -21.07
C ARG A 8 -19.04 0.55 -22.10
N ALA A 9 -19.56 1.74 -21.81
CA ALA A 9 -19.40 2.93 -22.64
C ALA A 9 -18.07 3.66 -22.39
N LEU A 10 -17.37 3.37 -21.28
CA LEU A 10 -16.07 3.96 -20.98
C LEU A 10 -14.95 3.09 -21.59
N ARG A 11 -14.00 3.76 -22.25
CA ARG A 11 -12.76 3.13 -22.73
C ARG A 11 -11.70 3.06 -21.64
N GLU A 12 -11.76 3.99 -20.70
CA GLU A 12 -10.89 4.07 -19.53
C GLU A 12 -11.57 3.36 -18.37
N THR A 13 -10.89 2.37 -17.79
CA THR A 13 -11.48 1.44 -16.81
C THR A 13 -10.92 1.62 -15.40
N SER A 14 -10.17 2.71 -15.16
CA SER A 14 -9.57 3.03 -13.87
C SER A 14 -9.47 4.56 -13.66
N LEU A 15 -10.61 5.24 -13.55
CA LEU A 15 -10.66 6.70 -13.33
C LEU A 15 -9.88 7.13 -12.09
N THR A 16 -9.92 6.34 -11.02
CA THR A 16 -9.16 6.63 -9.79
C THR A 16 -7.65 6.70 -10.05
N LEU A 17 -7.15 5.83 -10.94
CA LEU A 17 -5.73 5.80 -11.29
C LEU A 17 -5.36 6.98 -12.21
N LEU A 18 -6.29 7.43 -13.05
CA LEU A 18 -6.12 8.62 -13.87
C LEU A 18 -6.10 9.91 -13.04
N ASP A 19 -6.88 9.99 -11.96
CA ASP A 19 -6.81 11.12 -11.02
C ASP A 19 -5.44 11.19 -10.33
N VAL A 20 -4.89 10.04 -9.90
CA VAL A 20 -3.51 9.97 -9.38
C VAL A 20 -2.51 10.43 -10.43
N ARG A 21 -2.69 10.02 -11.70
CA ARG A 21 -1.84 10.47 -12.81
C ARG A 21 -1.89 11.97 -13.04
N ALA A 22 -3.09 12.55 -13.09
CA ALA A 22 -3.26 13.99 -13.26
C ALA A 22 -2.60 14.77 -12.11
N ALA A 23 -2.71 14.29 -10.87
CA ALA A 23 -2.03 14.89 -9.73
C ALA A 23 -0.50 14.82 -9.85
N VAL A 24 0.05 13.69 -10.29
CA VAL A 24 1.49 13.53 -10.53
C VAL A 24 1.98 14.45 -11.65
N GLU A 25 1.25 14.53 -12.77
CA GLU A 25 1.57 15.44 -13.88
C GLU A 25 1.61 16.89 -13.39
N TRP A 26 0.59 17.32 -12.64
CA TRP A 26 0.56 18.67 -12.08
C TRP A 26 1.77 18.93 -11.18
N VAL A 27 2.13 17.98 -10.29
CA VAL A 27 3.31 18.13 -9.43
C VAL A 27 4.58 18.20 -10.28
N SER A 28 4.76 17.29 -11.24
CA SER A 28 5.93 17.26 -12.12
C SER A 28 6.13 18.58 -12.87
N GLU A 29 5.04 19.18 -13.37
CA GLU A 29 5.06 20.42 -14.12
C GLU A 29 5.25 21.67 -13.24
N ASN A 30 4.79 21.64 -11.98
CA ASN A 30 4.67 22.85 -11.16
C ASN A 30 5.56 22.89 -9.91
N ILE A 31 6.08 21.76 -9.42
CA ILE A 31 6.70 21.68 -8.09
C ILE A 31 7.95 22.58 -7.95
N GLN A 32 8.64 22.86 -9.04
CA GLN A 32 9.80 23.77 -9.05
C GLN A 32 9.43 25.18 -8.60
N GLN A 33 8.19 25.64 -8.86
CA GLN A 33 7.71 26.96 -8.41
C GLN A 33 7.55 27.04 -6.89
N PHE A 34 7.44 25.89 -6.22
CA PHE A 34 7.35 25.75 -4.77
C PHE A 34 8.70 25.38 -4.13
N GLY A 35 9.78 25.38 -4.91
CA GLY A 35 11.13 25.02 -4.44
C GLY A 35 11.40 23.52 -4.35
N GLY A 36 10.52 22.67 -4.89
CA GLY A 36 10.78 21.24 -4.98
C GLY A 36 11.53 20.84 -6.25
N ASP A 37 11.91 19.56 -6.32
CA ASP A 37 12.67 18.99 -7.42
C ASP A 37 11.79 18.01 -8.22
N LYS A 38 11.52 18.35 -9.48
CA LYS A 38 10.68 17.55 -10.37
C LYS A 38 11.32 16.21 -10.74
N ASP A 39 12.65 16.10 -10.67
CA ASP A 39 13.38 14.87 -11.00
C ASP A 39 13.54 13.98 -9.76
N ASN A 40 13.03 14.41 -8.60
CA ASN A 40 13.11 13.70 -7.34
C ASN A 40 11.76 13.67 -6.59
N ILE A 41 10.73 13.15 -7.27
CA ILE A 41 9.40 12.98 -6.69
C ILE A 41 9.25 11.56 -6.11
N LEU A 42 8.79 11.47 -4.86
CA LEU A 42 8.36 10.22 -4.21
C LEU A 42 6.83 10.13 -4.25
N LEU A 43 6.30 9.16 -5.00
CA LEU A 43 4.90 8.78 -4.92
C LEU A 43 4.73 7.66 -3.90
N TRP A 44 3.99 7.91 -2.82
CA TRP A 44 3.81 6.91 -1.78
C TRP A 44 2.40 6.93 -1.21
N GLY A 45 2.02 5.82 -0.59
CA GLY A 45 0.74 5.69 0.10
C GLY A 45 0.73 4.50 1.04
N GLU A 46 -0.33 4.45 1.85
CA GLU A 46 -0.60 3.38 2.82
C GLU A 46 -1.89 2.65 2.43
N SER A 47 -1.94 1.34 2.68
CA SER A 47 -3.12 0.51 2.43
C SER A 47 -3.62 0.63 0.99
N GLN A 48 -4.84 1.13 0.78
CA GLN A 48 -5.40 1.40 -0.54
C GLN A 48 -4.58 2.44 -1.33
N GLY A 49 -3.96 3.41 -0.67
CA GLY A 49 -3.03 4.34 -1.31
C GLY A 49 -1.78 3.63 -1.81
N ALA A 50 -1.23 2.70 -1.02
CA ALA A 50 -0.10 1.86 -1.44
C ALA A 50 -0.47 1.03 -2.69
N ARG A 51 -1.68 0.49 -2.75
CA ARG A 51 -2.18 -0.23 -3.95
C ARG A 51 -2.24 0.67 -5.17
N LEU A 52 -2.70 1.92 -5.02
CA LEU A 52 -2.71 2.88 -6.12
C LEU A 52 -1.29 3.19 -6.61
N VAL A 53 -0.32 3.32 -5.71
CA VAL A 53 1.10 3.47 -6.09
C VAL A 53 1.61 2.24 -6.84
N ASP A 54 1.25 1.04 -6.39
CA ASP A 54 1.66 -0.20 -7.04
C ASP A 54 1.09 -0.31 -8.46
N MET A 55 -0.20 -0.05 -8.59
CA MET A 55 -0.91 0.04 -9.87
C MET A 55 -0.29 1.11 -10.77
N TYR A 56 0.03 2.28 -10.22
CA TYR A 56 0.70 3.36 -10.94
C TYR A 56 2.00 2.89 -11.57
N THR A 57 2.84 2.17 -10.82
CA THR A 57 4.13 1.69 -11.32
C THR A 57 3.97 0.79 -12.53
N THR A 58 2.91 -0.01 -12.58
CA THR A 58 2.67 -0.93 -13.69
C THR A 58 1.92 -0.29 -14.84
N ALA A 59 1.06 0.70 -14.59
CA ALA A 59 0.26 1.38 -15.61
C ALA A 59 1.06 2.44 -16.38
N PHE A 60 1.87 3.24 -15.70
CA PHE A 60 2.63 4.37 -16.27
C PHE A 60 4.14 4.11 -16.30
N TRP A 61 4.52 2.85 -16.56
CA TRP A 61 5.91 2.42 -16.51
C TRP A 61 6.83 3.11 -17.53
N GLU A 62 6.31 3.49 -18.71
CA GLU A 62 7.09 4.16 -19.77
C GLU A 62 7.49 5.59 -19.39
N GLU A 63 6.60 6.30 -18.69
CA GLU A 63 6.78 7.69 -18.33
C GLU A 63 6.20 7.93 -16.92
N PRO A 64 6.85 7.45 -15.86
CA PRO A 64 6.26 7.48 -14.51
C PRO A 64 6.21 8.87 -13.88
N LEU A 65 6.95 9.85 -14.39
CA LEU A 65 7.04 11.22 -13.86
C LEU A 65 7.42 11.33 -12.35
N VAL A 66 7.82 10.22 -11.74
CA VAL A 66 8.26 10.10 -10.36
C VAL A 66 9.51 9.22 -10.30
N ALA A 67 10.35 9.47 -9.31
CA ALA A 67 11.65 8.81 -9.18
C ALA A 67 11.65 7.67 -8.16
N LYS A 68 10.75 7.71 -7.17
CA LYS A 68 10.74 6.82 -6.01
C LYS A 68 9.32 6.42 -5.63
N PHE A 69 9.19 5.26 -4.98
CA PHE A 69 7.90 4.71 -4.57
C PHE A 69 7.87 4.37 -3.07
N GLY A 70 6.70 4.47 -2.46
CA GLY A 70 6.47 3.96 -1.10
C GLY A 70 5.14 3.23 -1.00
N LEU A 71 5.19 1.95 -0.66
CA LEU A 71 4.02 1.07 -0.62
C LEU A 71 3.90 0.49 0.80
N ILE A 72 3.19 1.23 1.64
CA ILE A 72 3.12 1.02 3.08
C ILE A 72 1.90 0.16 3.43
N SER A 73 2.07 -0.89 4.24
CA SER A 73 1.01 -1.81 4.66
C SER A 73 0.11 -2.29 3.51
N ASN A 74 0.76 -2.77 2.46
CA ASN A 74 0.07 -3.26 1.26
C ASN A 74 -0.18 -4.78 1.35
N GLY A 75 -1.44 -5.18 1.47
CA GLY A 75 -1.84 -6.59 1.61
C GLY A 75 -2.42 -7.23 0.34
N PRO A 76 -2.58 -8.57 0.28
CA PRO A 76 -2.81 -9.36 -0.94
C PRO A 76 -4.14 -9.15 -1.69
N ASN A 77 -5.12 -8.44 -1.11
CA ASN A 77 -6.50 -8.35 -1.61
C ASN A 77 -6.69 -7.38 -2.80
N TYR A 78 -5.73 -7.29 -3.72
CA TYR A 78 -5.85 -6.47 -4.93
C TYR A 78 -5.33 -7.13 -6.21
N VAL A 79 -4.63 -8.26 -6.10
CA VAL A 79 -4.28 -9.05 -7.28
C VAL A 79 -5.51 -9.89 -7.65
N ILE A 80 -6.31 -9.39 -8.57
CA ILE A 80 -7.47 -10.14 -9.08
C ILE A 80 -6.99 -11.29 -9.94
N ASN A 81 -7.51 -12.48 -9.62
CA ASN A 81 -7.51 -13.60 -10.53
C ASN A 81 -8.51 -13.30 -11.66
N THR A 82 -8.02 -12.93 -12.84
CA THR A 82 -8.88 -12.63 -14.01
C THR A 82 -9.65 -13.83 -14.53
N ILE A 83 -9.38 -15.03 -14.00
CA ILE A 83 -10.19 -16.23 -14.20
C ILE A 83 -11.52 -16.14 -13.43
N GLU A 84 -11.59 -15.38 -12.33
CA GLU A 84 -12.73 -15.35 -11.40
C GLU A 84 -13.70 -14.18 -11.63
N THR A 85 -13.37 -13.21 -12.49
CA THR A 85 -14.28 -12.09 -12.85
C THR A 85 -14.62 -12.11 -14.36
N PRO A 86 -15.62 -12.92 -14.78
CA PRO A 86 -15.94 -13.11 -16.20
C PRO A 86 -16.46 -11.85 -16.91
N ASP A 87 -17.08 -10.92 -16.16
CA ASP A 87 -17.62 -9.68 -16.68
C ASP A 87 -17.38 -8.52 -15.72
N PRO A 88 -16.31 -7.73 -15.91
CA PRO A 88 -15.94 -6.64 -15.00
C PRO A 88 -16.90 -5.44 -15.08
N TYR A 89 -17.87 -5.45 -16.00
CA TYR A 89 -18.84 -4.37 -16.18
C TYR A 89 -20.19 -4.65 -15.50
N VAL A 90 -20.40 -5.88 -15.00
CA VAL A 90 -21.71 -6.34 -14.50
C VAL A 90 -22.20 -5.54 -13.30
N ASP A 91 -21.30 -5.13 -12.40
CA ASP A 91 -21.69 -4.42 -11.19
C ASP A 91 -22.17 -3.00 -11.52
N PHE A 92 -21.55 -2.32 -12.49
CA PHE A 92 -22.03 -1.02 -12.97
C PHE A 92 -23.43 -1.13 -13.59
N ASP A 93 -23.63 -2.12 -14.45
CA ASP A 93 -24.93 -2.39 -15.12
C ASP A 93 -26.04 -2.73 -14.09
N ILE A 94 -25.73 -3.47 -13.03
CA ILE A 94 -26.66 -3.76 -11.94
C ILE A 94 -27.05 -2.47 -11.19
N VAL A 95 -26.06 -1.68 -10.76
CA VAL A 95 -26.30 -0.41 -10.06
C VAL A 95 -27.12 0.53 -10.94
N ALA A 96 -26.76 0.67 -12.22
CA ALA A 96 -27.44 1.55 -13.15
C ALA A 96 -28.91 1.18 -13.34
N LYS A 97 -29.21 -0.10 -13.58
CA LYS A 97 -30.59 -0.59 -13.72
C LYS A 97 -31.39 -0.41 -12.45
N SER A 98 -30.80 -0.64 -11.28
CA SER A 98 -31.47 -0.45 -9.99
C SER A 98 -31.81 1.01 -9.68
N LEU A 99 -31.04 1.96 -10.22
CA LEU A 99 -31.28 3.40 -10.09
C LEU A 99 -32.15 3.98 -11.23
N GLY A 100 -32.76 3.12 -12.04
CA GLY A 100 -33.68 3.52 -13.11
C GLY A 100 -33.02 3.81 -14.46
N CYS A 101 -31.70 3.65 -14.58
CA CYS A 101 -30.95 3.82 -15.81
C CYS A 101 -30.92 2.55 -16.66
N ASN A 102 -32.08 1.97 -16.97
CA ASN A 102 -32.18 0.73 -17.75
C ASN A 102 -32.45 1.01 -19.24
N TYR A 103 -31.40 0.97 -20.06
CA TYR A 103 -31.46 1.23 -21.51
C TYR A 103 -31.08 0.01 -22.37
N GLY A 104 -31.18 -1.20 -21.82
CA GLY A 104 -30.87 -2.44 -22.54
C GLY A 104 -29.39 -2.51 -22.93
N SER A 105 -29.10 -2.52 -24.23
CA SER A 105 -27.72 -2.55 -24.75
C SER A 105 -27.18 -1.17 -25.16
N ASP A 106 -27.93 -0.10 -24.91
CA ASP A 106 -27.46 1.28 -25.12
C ASP A 106 -26.68 1.75 -23.88
N TYR A 107 -25.44 1.28 -23.77
CA TYR A 107 -24.56 1.63 -22.65
C TYR A 107 -24.19 3.12 -22.62
N GLY A 108 -24.30 3.82 -23.75
CA GLY A 108 -24.12 5.27 -23.80
C GLY A 108 -25.24 5.99 -23.08
N ALA A 109 -26.50 5.63 -23.36
CA ALA A 109 -27.66 6.17 -22.66
C ALA A 109 -27.68 5.79 -21.17
N GLU A 110 -27.26 4.55 -20.83
CA GLU A 110 -27.09 4.12 -19.44
C GLU A 110 -26.11 5.02 -18.68
N LEU A 111 -24.93 5.27 -19.25
CA LEU A 111 -23.90 6.12 -18.65
C LEU A 111 -24.38 7.58 -18.51
N GLU A 112 -25.01 8.14 -19.53
CA GLU A 112 -25.52 9.51 -19.47
C GLU A 112 -26.62 9.66 -18.42
N CYS A 113 -27.52 8.67 -18.30
CA CYS A 113 -28.50 8.64 -17.24
C CYS A 113 -27.83 8.60 -15.85
N MET A 114 -26.83 7.72 -15.67
CA MET A 114 -26.12 7.60 -14.39
C MET A 114 -25.40 8.88 -13.98
N ARG A 115 -24.91 9.68 -14.93
CA ARG A 115 -24.33 11.01 -14.66
C ARG A 115 -25.33 12.03 -14.11
N GLN A 116 -26.63 11.80 -14.30
CA GLN A 116 -27.70 12.66 -13.77
C GLN A 116 -28.25 12.17 -12.42
N VAL A 117 -27.91 10.94 -12.00
CA VAL A 117 -28.34 10.39 -10.70
C VAL A 117 -27.54 11.08 -9.59
N SER A 118 -28.20 11.39 -8.47
CA SER A 118 -27.53 12.00 -7.32
C SER A 118 -26.49 11.04 -6.75
N TRP A 119 -25.33 11.57 -6.37
CA TRP A 119 -24.30 10.77 -5.68
C TRP A 119 -24.83 10.15 -4.37
N VAL A 120 -25.80 10.79 -3.71
CA VAL A 120 -26.45 10.27 -2.49
C VAL A 120 -27.25 9.01 -2.80
N GLU A 121 -28.01 8.99 -3.89
CA GLU A 121 -28.80 7.82 -4.30
C GLU A 121 -27.88 6.65 -4.70
N ILE A 122 -26.79 6.97 -5.40
CA ILE A 122 -25.75 6.00 -5.77
C ILE A 122 -25.12 5.40 -4.51
N GLU A 123 -24.73 6.23 -3.54
CA GLU A 123 -24.11 5.78 -2.29
C GLU A 123 -25.07 4.94 -1.44
N GLU A 124 -26.32 5.38 -1.27
CA GLU A 124 -27.34 4.62 -0.53
C GLU A 124 -27.61 3.25 -1.16
N PHE A 125 -27.55 3.13 -2.48
CA PHE A 125 -27.66 1.85 -3.16
C PHE A 125 -26.42 0.98 -2.92
N ILE A 126 -25.22 1.52 -3.17
CA ILE A 126 -23.96 0.80 -3.02
C ILE A 126 -23.79 0.28 -1.58
N ASN A 127 -24.12 1.08 -0.57
CA ASN A 127 -24.04 0.69 0.84
C ASN A 127 -24.97 -0.48 1.21
N ARG A 128 -26.01 -0.74 0.41
CA ARG A 128 -26.91 -1.89 0.56
C ARG A 128 -26.56 -3.05 -0.38
N TYR A 129 -25.73 -2.78 -1.38
CA TYR A 129 -25.32 -3.76 -2.38
C TYR A 129 -24.16 -4.59 -1.83
N ASP A 130 -24.47 -5.80 -1.38
CA ASP A 130 -23.55 -6.73 -0.69
C ASP A 130 -22.52 -7.40 -1.62
N LYS A 131 -22.01 -6.66 -2.62
CA LYS A 131 -20.86 -7.09 -3.41
C LYS A 131 -19.73 -6.10 -3.24
N ASN A 132 -18.54 -6.64 -3.02
CA ASN A 132 -17.28 -5.91 -3.12
C ASN A 132 -16.79 -5.97 -4.58
N PRO A 133 -17.04 -4.95 -5.41
CA PRO A 133 -16.44 -4.89 -6.73
C PRO A 133 -14.93 -4.79 -6.59
N GLY A 134 -14.23 -5.81 -7.07
CA GLY A 134 -12.78 -5.84 -7.10
C GLY A 134 -12.22 -4.94 -8.20
N ILE A 135 -11.15 -4.21 -7.90
CA ILE A 135 -10.37 -3.50 -8.92
C ILE A 135 -9.49 -4.51 -9.66
N ALA A 136 -9.87 -4.83 -10.91
CA ALA A 136 -9.14 -5.79 -11.74
C ALA A 136 -7.93 -5.19 -12.45
N PHE A 137 -6.76 -5.78 -12.23
CA PHE A 137 -5.60 -5.65 -13.11
C PHE A 137 -5.19 -7.05 -13.57
N ASP A 138 -5.47 -7.35 -14.83
CA ASP A 138 -4.92 -8.53 -15.48
C ASP A 138 -3.38 -8.42 -15.49
N ASN A 139 -2.70 -9.56 -15.37
CA ASN A 139 -1.29 -9.68 -15.78
C ASN A 139 -0.20 -9.07 -14.84
N TYR A 140 -0.47 -8.88 -13.54
CA TYR A 140 0.50 -8.27 -12.59
C TYR A 140 1.91 -8.89 -12.65
N ILE A 141 2.03 -10.21 -12.41
CA ILE A 141 3.32 -10.93 -12.45
C ILE A 141 3.95 -10.84 -13.84
N HIS A 142 3.16 -10.94 -14.89
CA HIS A 142 3.68 -10.90 -16.25
C HIS A 142 4.20 -9.51 -16.66
N ARG A 143 3.67 -8.42 -16.09
CA ARG A 143 4.28 -7.10 -16.26
C ARG A 143 5.68 -7.06 -15.66
N TYR A 144 5.89 -7.62 -14.47
CA TYR A 144 7.23 -7.79 -13.90
C TYR A 144 8.13 -8.65 -14.80
N VAL A 145 7.65 -9.80 -15.28
CA VAL A 145 8.41 -10.68 -16.20
C VAL A 145 8.80 -9.98 -17.51
N LYS A 146 7.98 -9.04 -17.98
CA LYS A 146 8.25 -8.23 -19.19
C LYS A 146 8.96 -6.91 -18.91
N CYS A 147 9.35 -6.64 -17.66
CA CYS A 147 9.93 -5.37 -17.23
C CYS A 147 9.05 -4.14 -17.55
N LEU A 148 7.72 -4.30 -17.52
CA LEU A 148 6.71 -3.26 -17.72
C LEU A 148 6.30 -2.64 -16.38
N VAL A 149 7.30 -2.24 -15.59
CA VAL A 149 7.16 -1.66 -14.25
C VAL A 149 8.05 -0.43 -14.18
N ALA A 150 7.54 0.66 -13.62
CA ALA A 150 8.26 1.91 -13.49
C ALA A 150 9.60 1.69 -12.76
N PRO A 151 10.71 2.22 -13.30
CA PRO A 151 12.01 2.11 -12.66
C PRO A 151 12.07 3.01 -11.43
N GLY A 152 12.86 2.60 -10.44
CA GLY A 152 13.12 3.38 -9.24
C GLY A 152 13.03 2.53 -7.97
N PRO A 153 13.68 2.98 -6.89
CA PRO A 153 13.66 2.27 -5.62
C PRO A 153 12.30 2.41 -4.94
N ALA A 154 11.96 1.43 -4.09
CA ALA A 154 10.72 1.47 -3.32
C ALA A 154 10.92 1.17 -1.83
N ILE A 155 10.12 1.83 -0.99
CA ILE A 155 9.89 1.39 0.39
C ILE A 155 8.73 0.40 0.39
N ARG A 156 8.89 -0.71 1.12
CA ARG A 156 7.84 -1.71 1.37
C ARG A 156 7.74 -1.98 2.86
N SER A 157 6.54 -2.07 3.40
CA SER A 157 6.41 -2.31 4.84
C SER A 157 5.10 -2.97 5.24
N ILE A 158 5.12 -3.42 6.49
CA ILE A 158 3.95 -3.87 7.23
C ILE A 158 4.05 -3.44 8.70
N THR A 159 2.92 -3.42 9.38
CA THR A 159 2.84 -3.30 10.85
C THR A 159 2.69 -4.70 11.49
N ALA A 160 2.97 -4.84 12.79
CA ALA A 160 2.95 -6.13 13.48
C ALA A 160 1.57 -6.81 13.52
N THR A 161 0.52 -6.00 13.54
CA THR A 161 -0.85 -6.43 13.79
C THR A 161 -1.75 -6.19 12.58
N GLU A 162 -1.40 -5.25 11.69
CA GLU A 162 -2.17 -4.93 10.47
C GLU A 162 -3.68 -4.79 10.75
N LEU A 163 -4.53 -5.33 9.86
CA LEU A 163 -5.99 -5.23 9.97
C LEU A 163 -6.56 -6.21 11.01
N GLU A 164 -7.77 -5.89 11.48
CA GLU A 164 -8.55 -6.74 12.39
C GLU A 164 -7.83 -7.13 13.71
N PRO A 165 -7.21 -6.16 14.41
CA PRO A 165 -6.60 -6.44 15.70
C PRO A 165 -7.64 -6.97 16.68
N SER A 166 -7.34 -8.08 17.35
CA SER A 166 -8.27 -8.66 18.31
C SER A 166 -7.55 -9.37 19.47
N PRO A 167 -8.24 -9.62 20.59
CA PRO A 167 -7.71 -10.49 21.66
C PRO A 167 -7.35 -11.90 21.18
N ASN A 168 -7.88 -12.35 20.03
CA ASN A 168 -7.43 -13.57 19.37
C ASN A 168 -6.13 -13.27 18.58
N LEU A 169 -4.99 -13.38 19.26
CA LEU A 169 -3.67 -13.12 18.67
C LEU A 169 -3.34 -14.07 17.51
N THR A 170 -3.93 -15.28 17.47
CA THR A 170 -3.76 -16.20 16.34
C THR A 170 -4.39 -15.63 15.07
N HIS A 171 -5.63 -15.13 15.15
CA HIS A 171 -6.30 -14.48 14.01
C HIS A 171 -5.50 -13.28 13.52
N THR A 172 -5.10 -12.42 14.46
CA THR A 172 -4.28 -11.24 14.20
C THR A 172 -2.96 -11.61 13.49
N ALA A 173 -2.27 -12.66 13.96
CA ALA A 173 -1.03 -13.15 13.37
C ALA A 173 -1.24 -13.70 11.95
N GLU A 174 -2.35 -14.37 11.68
CA GLU A 174 -2.69 -14.86 10.35
C GLU A 174 -2.94 -13.71 9.36
N VAL A 175 -3.64 -12.66 9.78
CA VAL A 175 -3.89 -11.47 8.96
C VAL A 175 -2.59 -10.75 8.64
N ALA A 176 -1.78 -10.42 9.66
CA ALA A 176 -0.50 -9.75 9.47
C ALA A 176 0.49 -10.58 8.63
N ARG A 177 0.50 -11.91 8.82
CA ARG A 177 1.26 -12.84 7.97
C ARG A 177 0.88 -12.68 6.50
N ASN A 178 -0.40 -12.63 6.17
CA ASN A 178 -0.84 -12.53 4.77
C ASN A 178 -0.34 -11.23 4.11
N PHE A 179 -0.33 -10.12 4.85
CA PHE A 179 0.27 -8.85 4.42
C PHE A 179 1.78 -8.99 4.22
N ASN A 180 2.48 -9.62 5.15
CA ASN A 180 3.93 -9.84 5.03
C ASN A 180 4.28 -10.70 3.81
N CYS A 181 3.58 -11.80 3.59
CA CYS A 181 3.86 -12.73 2.51
C CYS A 181 3.61 -12.09 1.15
N PHE A 182 2.60 -11.22 1.06
CA PHE A 182 2.39 -10.39 -0.10
C PHE A 182 3.57 -9.44 -0.34
N THR A 183 3.95 -8.69 0.70
CA THR A 183 5.07 -7.75 0.67
C THR A 183 6.40 -8.42 0.27
N LEU A 184 6.65 -9.64 0.78
CA LEU A 184 7.81 -10.46 0.42
C LEU A 184 7.77 -10.88 -1.06
N SER A 185 6.61 -11.36 -1.52
CA SER A 185 6.43 -11.80 -2.92
C SER A 185 6.72 -10.65 -3.88
N ASP A 186 6.17 -9.47 -3.60
CA ASP A 186 6.44 -8.28 -4.40
C ASP A 186 7.92 -7.86 -4.36
N SER A 187 8.51 -7.82 -3.16
CA SER A 187 9.92 -7.43 -3.00
C SER A 187 10.85 -8.37 -3.79
N LYS A 188 10.52 -9.67 -3.86
CA LYS A 188 11.22 -10.65 -4.71
C LYS A 188 11.02 -10.41 -6.21
N LEU A 189 9.82 -10.01 -6.63
CA LEU A 189 9.56 -9.65 -8.04
C LEU A 189 10.39 -8.43 -8.43
N ARG A 190 10.42 -7.39 -7.60
CA ARG A 190 11.25 -6.19 -7.80
C ARG A 190 12.74 -6.52 -7.86
N GLU A 191 13.24 -7.31 -6.90
CA GLU A 191 14.64 -7.78 -6.88
C GLU A 191 14.98 -8.58 -8.16
N SER A 192 14.06 -9.41 -8.65
CA SER A 192 14.31 -10.26 -9.83
C SER A 192 14.58 -9.48 -11.13
N ILE A 193 14.15 -8.22 -11.19
CA ILE A 193 14.39 -7.29 -12.30
C ILE A 193 15.34 -6.16 -11.93
N GLY A 194 16.05 -6.27 -10.79
CA GLY A 194 17.08 -5.31 -10.37
C GLY A 194 16.54 -4.00 -9.80
N LEU A 195 15.29 -3.96 -9.35
CA LEU A 195 14.72 -2.79 -8.68
C LEU A 195 14.96 -2.84 -7.17
N GLU A 196 15.69 -1.85 -6.66
CA GLU A 196 15.99 -1.71 -5.24
C GLU A 196 14.70 -1.62 -4.40
N THR A 197 14.71 -2.29 -3.25
CA THR A 197 13.60 -2.28 -2.31
C THR A 197 14.14 -2.17 -0.89
N PHE A 198 13.59 -1.26 -0.09
CA PHE A 198 13.94 -1.07 1.31
C PHE A 198 12.75 -1.48 2.17
N ARG A 199 12.91 -2.55 2.95
CA ARG A 199 11.83 -3.07 3.79
C ARG A 199 11.93 -2.55 5.22
N TYR A 200 10.78 -2.23 5.82
CA TYR A 200 10.68 -2.11 7.27
C TYR A 200 9.49 -2.87 7.87
N PHE A 201 9.62 -3.20 9.14
CA PHE A 201 8.59 -3.80 9.98
C PHE A 201 8.32 -2.90 11.19
N TYR A 202 7.11 -2.38 11.32
CA TYR A 202 6.77 -1.50 12.44
C TYR A 202 6.07 -2.27 13.56
N VAL A 203 6.62 -2.21 14.77
CA VAL A 203 6.16 -2.98 15.93
C VAL A 203 5.91 -2.11 17.17
N GLY A 204 5.85 -0.78 16.99
CA GLY A 204 5.64 0.18 18.07
C GLY A 204 4.29 -0.02 18.76
N ASN A 205 4.33 -0.30 20.06
CA ASN A 205 3.16 -0.47 20.92
C ASN A 205 3.21 0.57 22.05
N TYR A 206 2.63 1.75 21.80
CA TYR A 206 2.67 2.89 22.73
C TYR A 206 1.28 3.09 23.36
N PRO A 207 1.15 3.27 24.68
CA PRO A 207 -0.15 3.26 25.37
C PRO A 207 -1.16 4.33 24.90
N ASN A 208 -0.69 5.48 24.43
CA ASN A 208 -1.51 6.56 23.86
C ASN A 208 -2.09 6.21 22.48
N ILE A 209 -1.44 5.33 21.71
CA ILE A 209 -1.86 4.86 20.37
C ILE A 209 -2.60 3.52 20.46
N SER A 210 -2.10 2.64 21.33
CA SER A 210 -2.51 1.26 21.51
C SER A 210 -2.85 1.06 22.99
N PRO A 211 -4.01 1.57 23.45
CA PRO A 211 -4.40 1.53 24.86
C PRO A 211 -4.69 0.12 25.38
N GLU A 212 -4.96 -0.81 24.47
CA GLU A 212 -5.18 -2.22 24.76
C GLU A 212 -3.95 -3.03 24.31
N PRO A 213 -3.37 -3.90 25.17
CA PRO A 213 -2.14 -4.62 24.84
C PRO A 213 -2.21 -5.43 23.54
N TRP A 214 -3.37 -6.02 23.25
CA TRP A 214 -3.58 -6.84 22.06
C TRP A 214 -3.73 -6.04 20.75
N LEU A 215 -3.83 -4.71 20.80
CA LEU A 215 -3.82 -3.87 19.59
C LEU A 215 -2.43 -3.84 18.95
N GLY A 216 -1.35 -3.78 19.75
CA GLY A 216 0.02 -3.70 19.24
C GLY A 216 0.20 -2.60 18.19
N ALA A 217 1.00 -2.87 17.16
CA ALA A 217 1.16 -2.00 15.99
C ALA A 217 0.16 -2.40 14.90
N TYR A 218 -1.08 -1.91 14.98
CA TYR A 218 -2.12 -2.19 14.00
C TYR A 218 -1.98 -1.34 12.74
N HIS A 219 -2.78 -1.64 11.72
CA HIS A 219 -2.80 -0.95 10.43
C HIS A 219 -2.78 0.58 10.62
N TRP A 220 -2.20 1.33 9.69
CA TRP A 220 -2.00 2.79 9.70
C TRP A 220 -1.17 3.41 10.84
N THR A 221 -0.90 2.72 11.95
CA THR A 221 -0.26 3.35 13.14
C THR A 221 1.16 3.87 12.89
N ASP A 222 1.86 3.31 11.92
CA ASP A 222 3.18 3.77 11.48
C ASP A 222 3.14 5.14 10.78
N LEU A 223 1.99 5.54 10.22
CA LEU A 223 1.78 6.90 9.68
C LEU A 223 1.93 7.98 10.75
N LEU A 224 1.51 7.70 11.99
CA LEU A 224 1.68 8.65 13.10
C LEU A 224 3.16 8.97 13.33
N MET A 225 4.00 7.96 13.17
CA MET A 225 5.44 8.06 13.32
C MET A 225 6.08 8.77 12.12
N ILE A 226 5.68 8.41 10.89
CA ILE A 226 6.19 9.01 9.64
C ILE A 226 5.87 10.51 9.57
N PHE A 227 4.66 10.91 9.96
CA PHE A 227 4.24 12.32 9.92
C PHE A 227 4.54 13.11 11.21
N GLY A 228 5.06 12.46 12.25
CA GLY A 228 5.24 13.10 13.56
C GLY A 228 3.94 13.56 14.21
N THR A 229 2.80 12.97 13.82
CA THR A 229 1.46 13.37 14.30
C THR A 229 1.01 12.62 15.54
N TYR A 230 1.82 11.68 16.04
CA TYR A 230 1.61 10.97 17.31
C TYR A 230 1.36 11.90 18.50
N VAL A 231 1.91 13.12 18.47
CA VAL A 231 1.68 14.17 19.48
C VAL A 231 0.23 14.63 19.60
N LYS A 232 -0.62 14.29 18.63
CA LYS A 232 -2.07 14.58 18.66
C LYS A 232 -2.87 13.50 19.39
N MET A 233 -2.26 12.36 19.71
CA MET A 233 -2.91 11.29 20.44
C MET A 233 -3.07 11.67 21.92
N VAL A 234 -4.14 11.21 22.53
CA VAL A 234 -4.44 11.50 23.93
C VAL A 234 -3.69 10.51 24.82
N GLY A 235 -2.90 11.03 25.76
CA GLY A 235 -2.18 10.22 26.75
C GLY A 235 -0.74 10.68 26.92
N ASP A 236 -0.01 9.95 27.77
CA ASP A 236 1.42 10.16 27.94
C ASP A 236 2.18 9.66 26.71
N ILE A 237 3.18 10.43 26.28
CA ILE A 237 4.04 10.12 25.14
C ILE A 237 5.40 9.68 25.68
N PRO A 238 5.73 8.37 25.65
CA PRO A 238 7.02 7.89 26.13
C PRO A 238 8.17 8.41 25.25
N GLN A 239 9.35 8.57 25.84
CA GLN A 239 10.55 8.99 25.11
C GLN A 239 10.87 8.06 23.92
N ALA A 240 10.63 6.75 24.07
CA ALA A 240 10.82 5.77 23.00
C ALA A 240 9.90 6.00 21.78
N GLU A 241 8.70 6.56 21.98
CA GLU A 241 7.79 6.93 20.89
C GLU A 241 8.35 8.11 20.10
N ILE A 242 8.84 9.13 20.81
CA ILE A 242 9.49 10.32 20.21
C ILE A 242 10.70 9.91 19.38
N GLU A 243 11.56 9.06 19.95
CA GLU A 243 12.78 8.59 19.27
C GLU A 243 12.45 7.71 18.07
N THR A 244 11.41 6.88 18.14
CA THR A 244 10.97 6.05 17.03
C THR A 244 10.41 6.88 15.89
N SER A 245 9.56 7.87 16.18
CA SER A 245 9.07 8.80 15.15
C SER A 245 10.20 9.62 14.53
N THR A 246 11.17 10.08 15.34
CA THR A 246 12.35 10.80 14.84
C THR A 246 13.16 9.91 13.90
N ALA A 247 13.42 8.67 14.31
CA ALA A 247 14.14 7.72 13.47
C ALA A 247 13.40 7.45 12.16
N MET A 248 12.10 7.13 12.19
CA MET A 248 11.32 6.89 10.96
C MET A 248 11.40 8.09 10.00
N GLN A 249 11.26 9.32 10.51
CA GLN A 249 11.41 10.53 9.70
C GLN A 249 12.82 10.67 9.11
N ASP A 250 13.88 10.38 9.86
CA ASP A 250 15.26 10.41 9.37
C ASP A 250 15.50 9.39 8.26
N PHE A 251 14.98 8.17 8.39
CA PHE A 251 15.10 7.13 7.38
C PHE A 251 14.31 7.48 6.10
N PHE A 252 13.09 8.00 6.22
CA PHE A 252 12.31 8.49 5.06
C PHE A 252 12.97 9.70 4.39
N LEU A 253 13.53 10.63 5.17
CA LEU A 253 14.24 11.79 4.64
C LEU A 253 15.51 11.36 3.90
N ALA A 254 16.26 10.40 4.44
CA ALA A 254 17.43 9.84 3.77
C ALA A 254 17.05 9.19 2.44
N PHE A 255 15.96 8.41 2.41
CA PHE A 255 15.45 7.78 1.19
C PHE A 255 15.03 8.81 0.14
N LEU A 256 14.34 9.87 0.56
CA LEU A 256 13.93 10.95 -0.33
C LEU A 256 15.15 11.69 -0.91
N LYS A 257 16.17 11.96 -0.09
CA LYS A 257 17.38 12.68 -0.52
C LYS A 257 18.28 11.86 -1.43
N ASP A 258 18.62 10.64 -1.02
CA ASP A 258 19.62 9.79 -1.71
C ASP A 258 19.37 8.31 -1.43
N SER A 259 18.42 7.74 -2.15
CA SER A 259 18.07 6.32 -2.06
C SER A 259 19.20 5.38 -2.50
N ALA A 260 20.19 5.86 -3.25
CA ALA A 260 21.31 5.03 -3.71
C ALA A 260 22.36 4.80 -2.60
N ASN A 261 22.38 5.64 -1.57
CA ASN A 261 23.40 5.60 -0.50
C ASN A 261 22.84 5.24 0.88
N MET A 262 21.65 4.66 0.94
CA MET A 262 20.91 4.36 2.18
C MET A 262 21.71 3.57 3.22
N LYS A 263 22.44 2.55 2.76
CA LYS A 263 23.25 1.70 3.64
C LYS A 263 24.36 2.47 4.33
N ASN A 264 25.01 3.43 3.65
CA ASN A 264 26.10 4.18 4.25
C ASN A 264 25.62 5.42 5.01
N SER A 265 24.47 5.99 4.63
CA SER A 265 23.93 7.20 5.25
C SER A 265 23.24 6.92 6.59
N VAL A 266 22.29 5.98 6.60
CA VAL A 266 21.45 5.67 7.78
C VAL A 266 21.46 4.19 8.16
N GLY A 267 22.21 3.36 7.41
CA GLY A 267 22.31 1.94 7.72
C GLY A 267 21.09 1.12 7.30
N TRP A 268 20.21 1.64 6.43
CA TRP A 268 19.06 0.89 5.93
C TRP A 268 19.53 -0.08 4.83
N PRO A 269 19.50 -1.40 5.06
CA PRO A 269 19.89 -2.37 4.04
C PRO A 269 18.86 -2.43 2.90
N GLU A 270 19.35 -2.55 1.67
CA GLU A 270 18.55 -3.02 0.55
C GLU A 270 18.11 -4.47 0.81
N PHE A 271 16.86 -4.80 0.45
CA PHE A 271 16.33 -6.14 0.52
C PHE A 271 17.07 -7.09 -0.41
N GLN A 272 17.49 -8.23 0.12
CA GLN A 272 18.19 -9.28 -0.63
C GLN A 272 17.61 -10.65 -0.23
N SER A 273 16.75 -11.24 -1.05
CA SER A 273 16.02 -12.47 -0.68
C SER A 273 16.92 -13.70 -0.53
N LYS A 274 18.10 -13.65 -1.14
CA LYS A 274 19.16 -14.67 -1.04
C LYS A 274 20.31 -14.27 -0.10
N GLY A 275 20.14 -13.16 0.62
CA GLY A 275 21.08 -12.74 1.65
C GLY A 275 21.16 -13.77 2.78
N LYS A 276 22.22 -13.66 3.60
CA LYS A 276 22.36 -14.50 4.79
C LYS A 276 21.11 -14.35 5.67
N ASP A 277 20.59 -15.47 6.16
CA ASP A 277 19.40 -15.56 7.02
C ASP A 277 18.15 -14.86 6.40
N GLY A 278 18.01 -14.92 5.08
CA GLY A 278 16.91 -14.29 4.34
C GLY A 278 17.09 -12.78 4.09
N GLY A 279 18.27 -12.23 4.35
CA GLY A 279 18.56 -10.81 4.22
C GLY A 279 18.22 -10.02 5.49
N LEU A 280 18.45 -8.71 5.47
CA LEU A 280 18.15 -7.83 6.59
C LEU A 280 16.91 -6.98 6.29
N ILE A 281 16.13 -6.73 7.35
CA ILE A 281 14.95 -5.87 7.34
C ILE A 281 15.08 -4.93 8.53
N LEU A 282 14.69 -3.67 8.36
CA LEU A 282 14.70 -2.69 9.45
C LEU A 282 13.44 -2.85 10.31
N GLU A 283 13.56 -2.96 11.61
CA GLU A 283 12.44 -2.99 12.55
C GLU A 283 12.40 -1.70 13.37
N PHE A 284 11.21 -1.12 13.53
CA PHE A 284 10.98 0.12 14.28
C PHE A 284 10.15 -0.10 15.54
N GLY A 285 10.55 0.53 16.65
CA GLY A 285 9.71 0.70 17.85
C GLY A 285 9.66 -0.49 18.82
N ARG A 286 10.63 -1.40 18.78
CA ARG A 286 10.65 -2.60 19.63
C ARG A 286 11.41 -2.37 20.94
N ASP A 287 10.80 -2.72 22.07
CA ASP A 287 11.45 -2.80 23.39
C ASP A 287 12.23 -1.52 23.78
N GLY A 288 11.67 -0.35 23.42
CA GLY A 288 12.31 0.94 23.66
C GLY A 288 13.43 1.30 22.69
N SER A 289 13.80 0.41 21.77
CA SER A 289 14.75 0.69 20.68
C SER A 289 14.03 1.34 19.51
N PRO A 290 14.46 2.54 19.05
CA PRO A 290 13.85 3.20 17.90
C PRO A 290 13.98 2.37 16.62
N THR A 291 15.15 1.75 16.43
CA THR A 291 15.45 0.90 15.27
C THR A 291 16.29 -0.31 15.67
N ARG A 292 16.19 -1.39 14.90
CA ARG A 292 17.18 -2.49 14.86
C ARG A 292 17.07 -3.27 13.55
N ASN A 293 18.12 -3.99 13.19
CA ASN A 293 18.05 -4.94 12.07
C ASN A 293 17.54 -6.30 12.55
N ILE A 294 16.55 -6.83 11.84
CA ILE A 294 16.05 -8.21 11.95
C ILE A 294 16.37 -8.96 10.65
N THR A 295 16.20 -10.28 10.66
CA THR A 295 16.48 -11.11 9.48
C THR A 295 15.20 -11.44 8.72
N GLY A 296 15.33 -11.73 7.43
CA GLY A 296 14.24 -12.26 6.62
C GLY A 296 13.70 -13.56 7.20
N ASP A 297 14.56 -14.47 7.67
CA ASP A 297 14.13 -15.72 8.30
C ASP A 297 13.30 -15.49 9.58
N TYR A 298 13.49 -14.36 10.28
CA TYR A 298 12.68 -14.02 11.44
C TYR A 298 11.25 -13.59 11.05
N LEU A 299 11.11 -12.73 10.04
CA LEU A 299 9.83 -12.15 9.65
C LEU A 299 9.08 -13.01 8.62
N ASP A 300 9.80 -13.51 7.63
CA ASP A 300 9.28 -14.13 6.41
C ASP A 300 9.11 -15.65 6.51
N ALA A 301 9.65 -16.31 7.54
CA ALA A 301 9.61 -17.79 7.64
C ALA A 301 8.20 -18.38 7.63
N SER A 302 7.26 -17.69 8.27
CA SER A 302 5.86 -18.08 8.30
C SER A 302 5.19 -18.11 6.91
N CYS A 303 5.78 -17.45 5.90
CA CYS A 303 5.27 -17.44 4.53
C CYS A 303 5.55 -18.71 3.74
N TYR A 304 6.57 -19.47 4.12
CA TYR A 304 6.94 -20.72 3.46
C TYR A 304 6.94 -21.93 4.39
N ASN A 305 6.76 -21.73 5.70
CA ASN A 305 6.57 -22.78 6.68
C ASN A 305 5.49 -22.38 7.69
N THR A 306 4.29 -22.95 7.56
CA THR A 306 3.13 -22.64 8.42
C THR A 306 3.29 -23.09 9.87
N THR A 307 4.32 -23.87 10.19
CA THR A 307 4.64 -24.25 11.59
C THR A 307 5.39 -23.15 12.34
N VAL A 308 5.96 -22.16 11.63
CA VAL A 308 6.61 -20.99 12.23
C VAL A 308 5.54 -19.91 12.47
N PRO A 309 5.31 -19.47 13.72
CA PRO A 309 4.36 -18.41 13.99
C PRO A 309 4.87 -17.07 13.44
N PHE A 310 3.94 -16.23 12.99
CA PHE A 310 4.27 -14.86 12.62
C PHE A 310 4.56 -14.03 13.89
N PRO A 311 5.60 -13.17 13.90
CA PRO A 311 5.95 -12.38 15.07
C PRO A 311 4.89 -11.31 15.36
N ILE A 312 4.15 -11.48 16.45
CA ILE A 312 3.21 -10.49 17.00
C ILE A 312 3.68 -10.08 18.40
N PHE A 313 3.43 -8.82 18.73
CA PHE A 313 3.81 -8.22 20.01
C PHE A 313 2.60 -7.56 20.64
N SER A 314 2.36 -7.89 21.91
CA SER A 314 1.32 -7.33 22.76
C SER A 314 1.93 -6.78 24.04
#